data_AF-H8GTM6-F1
#
_entry.id   AF-H8GTM6-F1
#
_cell.length_a   1.000
_cell.length_b   1.000
_cell.length_c   1.000
_cell.angle_alpha   90.00
_cell.angle_beta   90.00
_cell.angle_gamma   90.00
#
_symmetry.space_group_name_H-M   'P 1'
#
loop_
_entity.id
_entity.type
_entity.pdbx_description
1 polymer ?
#
loop_
_entity_poly.entity_id
_entity_poly.type
_entity_poly.pdbx_seq_one_letter_code
_entity_poly.pdbx_strand_id
1 'polypeptide(L)'
;MWRRAAPWPTSGLLFLLTLGGWAAMLAGPGGGVQVANHSGAVLRGAVVCAQSCVVLPPLWPTQTWHGPLDEGTRRVVLKVSGQSAAADAEAGLHFVVGWGGRVVAE
;
A
#
# COMPACT_ATOMS: atom_id res chain seq x y z
N MET A 1 -26.91 44.90 -31.63
CA MET A 1 -25.84 44.52 -30.67
C MET A 1 -25.84 43.02 -30.52
N TRP A 2 -24.91 42.30 -31.16
CA TRP A 2 -24.87 40.82 -31.13
C TRP A 2 -23.96 40.37 -29.99
N ARG A 3 -24.53 39.75 -28.95
CA ARG A 3 -23.76 39.17 -27.84
C ARG A 3 -23.14 37.86 -28.33
N ARG A 4 -21.81 37.81 -28.45
CA ARG A 4 -21.07 36.56 -28.71
C ARG A 4 -21.19 35.68 -27.47
N ALA A 5 -21.78 34.49 -27.61
CA ALA A 5 -21.78 33.47 -26.57
C ALA A 5 -20.33 33.04 -26.31
N ALA A 6 -19.85 33.22 -25.08
CA ALA A 6 -18.50 32.86 -24.70
C ALA A 6 -18.32 31.33 -24.82
N PRO A 7 -17.28 30.82 -25.51
CA PRO A 7 -17.00 29.39 -25.65
C PRO A 7 -16.31 28.88 -24.37
N TRP A 8 -16.98 28.99 -23.24
CA TRP A 8 -16.42 28.68 -21.91
C TRP A 8 -16.99 27.43 -21.21
N PRO A 9 -17.99 26.65 -21.71
CA PRO A 9 -18.47 25.48 -20.96
C PRO A 9 -17.60 24.23 -21.17
N THR A 10 -16.92 24.10 -22.31
CA THR A 10 -16.14 22.90 -22.65
C THR A 10 -14.86 22.78 -21.85
N SER A 11 -14.17 23.88 -21.57
CA SER A 11 -12.96 23.88 -20.75
C SER A 11 -13.22 23.48 -19.30
N GLY A 12 -14.34 23.92 -18.72
CA GLY A 12 -14.76 23.53 -17.37
C GLY A 12 -15.12 22.05 -17.27
N LEU A 13 -15.80 21.51 -18.29
CA LEU A 13 -16.14 20.09 -18.36
C LEU A 13 -14.89 19.21 -18.46
N LEU A 14 -13.93 19.57 -19.31
CA LEU A 14 -12.65 18.87 -19.44
C LEU A 14 -11.86 18.89 -18.14
N PHE A 15 -11.81 20.03 -17.45
CA PHE A 15 -11.16 20.14 -16.16
C PHE A 15 -11.77 19.19 -15.12
N LEU A 16 -13.11 19.16 -15.02
CA LEU A 16 -13.82 18.27 -14.10
C LEU A 16 -13.62 16.78 -14.43
N LEU A 17 -13.63 16.41 -15.71
CA LEU A 17 -13.38 15.03 -16.14
C LEU A 17 -11.94 14.60 -15.85
N THR A 18 -10.98 15.50 -16.07
CA THR A 18 -9.57 15.23 -15.77
C THR A 18 -9.39 15.06 -14.27
N LEU A 19 -9.92 15.98 -13.47
CA LEU A 19 -9.87 15.92 -12.01
C LEU A 19 -10.56 14.66 -11.47
N GLY A 20 -11.73 14.30 -12.00
CA GLY A 20 -12.45 13.08 -11.65
C GLY A 20 -11.69 11.81 -12.01
N GLY A 21 -11.01 11.79 -13.16
CA GLY A 21 -10.14 10.69 -13.57
C GLY A 21 -8.96 10.48 -12.61
N TRP A 22 -8.28 11.56 -12.22
CA TRP A 22 -7.21 11.50 -11.22
C TRP A 22 -7.73 11.09 -9.83
N ALA A 23 -8.87 11.64 -9.41
CA ALA A 23 -9.50 11.28 -8.15
C ALA A 23 -9.88 9.79 -8.12
N ALA A 24 -10.43 9.24 -9.20
CA ALA A 24 -10.73 7.82 -9.32
C ALA A 24 -9.46 6.95 -9.30
N MET A 25 -8.37 7.41 -9.90
CA MET A 25 -7.09 6.70 -9.91
C MET A 25 -6.41 6.70 -8.53
N LEU A 26 -6.50 7.82 -7.79
CA LEU A 26 -5.99 7.95 -6.42
C LEU A 26 -6.90 7.27 -5.39
N ALA A 27 -8.21 7.23 -5.65
CA ALA A 27 -9.19 6.52 -4.83
C ALA A 27 -9.26 5.03 -5.15
N GLY A 28 -8.44 4.54 -6.10
CA GLY A 28 -8.32 3.12 -6.39
C GLY A 28 -7.99 2.34 -5.11
N PRO A 29 -8.55 1.13 -4.93
CA PRO A 29 -8.52 0.40 -3.67
C PRO A 29 -7.18 -0.30 -3.38
N GLY A 30 -6.06 0.27 -3.85
CA GLY A 30 -4.72 -0.24 -3.61
C GLY A 30 -4.26 0.01 -2.18
N GLY A 31 -4.96 -0.57 -1.19
CA GLY A 31 -4.43 -0.73 0.15
C GLY A 31 -3.19 -1.62 0.04
N GLY A 32 -2.01 -1.03 0.19
CA GLY A 32 -0.74 -1.76 0.15
C GLY A 32 -0.39 -2.33 1.51
N VAL A 33 0.38 -3.42 1.52
CA VAL A 33 1.08 -3.87 2.73
C VAL A 33 2.42 -3.15 2.83
N GLN A 34 2.74 -2.66 4.02
CA GLN A 34 4.05 -2.10 4.33
C GLN A 34 4.79 -3.00 5.33
N VAL A 35 6.06 -3.28 5.06
CA VAL A 35 6.95 -3.99 5.99
C VAL A 35 8.20 -3.16 6.23
N ALA A 36 8.37 -2.66 7.45
CA ALA A 36 9.51 -1.85 7.86
C ALA A 36 10.51 -2.69 8.68
N ASN A 37 11.78 -2.65 8.29
CA ASN A 37 12.84 -3.36 8.99
C ASN A 37 13.53 -2.45 10.02
N HIS A 38 13.16 -2.61 11.29
CA HIS A 38 13.80 -1.95 12.44
C HIS A 38 14.66 -2.91 13.27
N SER A 39 15.04 -4.07 12.71
CA SER A 39 15.74 -5.12 13.46
C SER A 39 17.22 -4.86 13.71
N GLY A 40 17.81 -3.87 13.02
CA GLY A 40 19.25 -3.60 13.03
C GLY A 40 20.07 -4.58 12.17
N ALA A 41 19.45 -5.58 11.55
CA ALA A 41 20.07 -6.55 10.66
C ALA A 41 19.38 -6.61 9.30
N VAL A 42 20.02 -7.25 8.31
CA VAL A 42 19.38 -7.51 7.00
C VAL A 42 18.29 -8.58 7.17
N LEU A 43 17.05 -8.21 6.89
CA LEU A 43 15.92 -9.13 6.90
C LEU A 43 15.95 -10.00 5.65
N ARG A 44 15.96 -11.33 5.81
CA ARG A 44 15.95 -12.31 4.70
C ARG A 44 14.86 -13.35 4.93
N GLY A 45 14.31 -13.86 3.83
CA GLY A 45 13.30 -14.92 3.88
C GLY A 45 11.97 -14.48 4.52
N ALA A 46 11.68 -13.18 4.51
CA ALA A 46 10.39 -12.68 4.92
C ALA A 46 9.33 -13.05 3.86
N VAL A 47 8.16 -13.48 4.29
CA VAL A 47 7.06 -13.88 3.41
C VAL A 47 5.79 -13.19 3.88
N VAL A 48 5.13 -12.48 2.98
CA VAL A 48 3.82 -11.90 3.23
C VAL A 48 2.78 -12.80 2.58
N CYS A 49 1.84 -13.29 3.38
CA CYS A 49 0.75 -14.15 2.93
C CYS A 49 -0.59 -13.45 3.12
N ALA A 50 -1.34 -13.34 2.03
CA ALA A 50 -2.75 -12.95 2.00
C ALA A 50 -3.55 -14.13 1.40
N GLN A 51 -4.16 -13.94 0.23
CA GLN A 51 -4.69 -15.04 -0.59
C GLN A 51 -3.56 -15.83 -1.28
N SER A 52 -2.50 -15.13 -1.67
CA SER A 52 -1.25 -15.69 -2.17
C SER A 52 -0.09 -15.31 -1.23
N CYS A 53 1.03 -16.05 -1.31
CA CYS A 53 2.23 -15.73 -0.54
C CYS A 53 3.31 -15.15 -1.46
N VAL A 54 3.83 -13.99 -1.09
CA VAL A 54 4.92 -13.30 -1.79
C VAL A 54 6.16 -13.32 -0.91
N VAL A 55 7.27 -13.79 -1.47
CA VAL A 55 8.58 -13.74 -0.82
C VAL A 55 9.16 -12.35 -1.00
N LEU A 56 9.50 -11.71 0.11
CA LEU A 56 10.10 -10.38 0.09
C LEU A 56 11.57 -10.46 -0.34
N PRO A 57 12.04 -9.47 -1.12
CA PRO A 57 13.47 -9.30 -1.33
C PRO A 57 14.18 -9.02 0.01
N PRO A 58 15.51 -9.22 0.09
CA PRO A 58 16.26 -8.85 1.29
C PRO A 58 16.07 -7.37 1.63
N LEU A 59 15.66 -7.07 2.87
CA LEU A 59 15.50 -5.70 3.35
C LEU A 59 16.66 -5.28 4.24
N TRP A 60 17.31 -4.18 3.89
CA TRP A 60 18.36 -3.58 4.69
C TRP A 60 17.79 -2.99 5.99
N PRO A 61 18.62 -2.78 7.03
CA PRO A 61 18.18 -2.06 8.22
C PRO A 61 17.57 -0.71 7.83
N THR A 62 16.48 -0.31 8.48
CA THR A 62 15.70 0.92 8.22
C THR A 62 15.02 1.00 6.85
N GLN A 63 15.12 -0.04 6.03
CA GLN A 63 14.42 -0.11 4.76
C GLN A 63 12.97 -0.55 4.96
N THR A 64 12.11 0.00 4.11
CA THR A 64 10.70 -0.33 4.07
C THR A 64 10.34 -0.90 2.70
N TRP A 65 9.58 -1.99 2.71
CA TRP A 65 9.01 -2.59 1.51
C TRP A 65 7.53 -2.30 1.42
N HIS A 66 7.06 -2.13 0.18
CA HIS A 66 5.67 -1.94 -0.14
C HIS A 66 5.24 -2.98 -1.16
N GLY A 67 4.15 -3.68 -0.86
CA GLY A 67 3.56 -4.68 -1.72
C GLY A 67 2.15 -4.31 -2.16
N PRO A 68 1.78 -4.58 -3.42
CA PRO A 68 0.38 -4.55 -3.80
C PRO A 68 -0.38 -5.64 -3.05
N LEU A 69 -1.66 -5.40 -2.84
CA LEU A 69 -2.58 -6.34 -2.22
C LEU A 69 -3.78 -6.53 -3.15
N ASP A 70 -4.27 -7.75 -3.24
CA ASP A 70 -5.46 -8.03 -4.05
C ASP A 70 -6.70 -7.40 -3.43
N GLU A 71 -7.60 -6.90 -4.28
CA GLU A 71 -8.90 -6.39 -3.84
C GLU A 71 -9.65 -7.45 -3.00
N GLY A 72 -10.20 -7.01 -1.86
CA GLY A 72 -10.92 -7.89 -0.94
C GLY A 72 -10.04 -8.67 0.04
N THR A 73 -8.72 -8.44 0.05
CA THR A 73 -7.85 -8.95 1.10
C THR A 73 -8.23 -8.35 2.45
N ARG A 74 -8.74 -9.18 3.37
CA ARG A 74 -9.14 -8.75 4.72
C ARG A 74 -8.06 -8.93 5.77
N ARG A 75 -7.14 -9.86 5.55
CA ARG A 75 -6.11 -10.24 6.52
C ARG A 75 -4.81 -10.59 5.82
N VAL A 76 -3.72 -10.09 6.37
CA VAL A 76 -2.36 -10.34 5.90
C VAL A 76 -1.54 -10.92 7.04
N VAL A 77 -0.68 -11.88 6.74
CA VAL A 77 0.23 -12.50 7.70
C VAL A 77 1.66 -12.30 7.21
N LEU A 78 2.48 -11.60 8.00
CA LEU A 78 3.92 -11.53 7.78
C LEU A 78 4.60 -12.64 8.55
N LYS A 79 5.45 -13.42 7.88
CA LYS A 79 6.30 -14.47 8.46
C LYS A 79 7.77 -14.11 8.29
N VAL A 80 8.54 -14.18 9.37
CA VAL A 80 9.98 -13.89 9.41
C VAL A 80 10.66 -14.88 10.33
N SER A 81 11.57 -15.73 9.83
CA SER A 81 12.46 -16.57 10.65
C SER A 81 11.80 -17.26 11.86
N GLY A 82 10.61 -17.84 11.69
CA GLY A 82 9.86 -18.53 12.76
C GLY A 82 8.94 -17.64 13.61
N GLN A 83 8.96 -16.32 13.39
CA GLN A 83 7.98 -15.37 13.93
C GLN A 83 6.89 -15.10 12.89
N SER A 84 5.70 -14.77 13.38
CA SER A 84 4.59 -14.35 12.52
C SER A 84 3.68 -13.35 13.22
N ALA A 85 3.24 -12.34 12.48
CA ALA A 85 2.21 -11.41 12.90
C ALA A 85 1.11 -11.34 11.84
N ALA A 86 -0.12 -11.09 12.28
CA ALA A 86 -1.26 -10.90 11.39
C ALA A 86 -1.86 -9.50 11.60
N ALA A 87 -2.23 -8.85 10.51
CA ALA A 87 -2.92 -7.57 10.50
C ALA A 87 -4.18 -7.71 9.65
N ASP A 88 -5.28 -7.10 10.10
CA ASP A 88 -6.52 -7.02 9.34
C ASP A 88 -6.54 -5.68 8.59
N ALA A 89 -7.07 -5.67 7.37
CA ALA A 89 -7.01 -4.50 6.48
C ALA A 89 -7.70 -3.25 7.06
N GLU A 90 -8.68 -3.44 7.95
CA GLU A 90 -9.37 -2.37 8.67
C GLU A 90 -8.50 -1.68 9.73
N ALA A 91 -7.51 -2.39 10.28
CA ALA A 91 -6.60 -1.87 11.30
C ALA A 91 -5.37 -1.16 10.72
N GLY A 92 -5.08 -1.38 9.43
CA GLY A 92 -3.82 -0.98 8.81
C GLY A 92 -2.94 -2.19 8.54
N LEU A 93 -2.30 -2.22 7.37
CA LEU A 93 -1.44 -3.33 6.94
C LEU A 93 0.03 -2.95 7.03
N HIS A 94 0.41 -2.41 8.19
CA HIS A 94 1.77 -2.04 8.50
C HIS A 94 2.38 -3.07 9.44
N PHE A 95 3.56 -3.57 9.07
CA PHE A 95 4.33 -4.50 9.89
C PHE A 95 5.69 -3.92 10.20
N VAL A 96 6.06 -3.95 11.48
CA VAL A 96 7.37 -3.56 11.95
C VAL A 96 8.12 -4.81 12.42
N VAL A 97 9.29 -5.05 11.84
CA VAL A 97 10.23 -6.06 12.33
C VAL A 97 11.23 -5.38 13.24
N GLY A 98 11.03 -5.49 14.55
CA GLY A 98 11.86 -4.89 15.58
C GLY A 98 13.12 -5.70 15.92
N TRP A 99 13.85 -5.20 16.92
CA TRP A 99 15.08 -5.83 17.42
C TRP A 99 14.86 -7.31 17.79
N GLY A 100 15.81 -8.15 17.39
CA GLY A 100 15.74 -9.61 17.58
C GLY A 100 14.80 -10.34 16.61
N GLY A 101 14.30 -9.67 15.57
CA GLY A 101 13.41 -10.27 14.57
C GLY A 101 11.95 -10.36 15.00
N ARG A 102 11.58 -9.67 16.08
CA ARG A 102 10.20 -9.63 16.57
C ARG A 102 9.31 -8.89 15.58
N VAL A 103 8.17 -9.49 15.24
CA VAL A 103 7.22 -8.89 14.28
C VAL A 103 6.01 -8.34 15.03
N VAL A 104 5.62 -7.10 14.72
CA VAL A 104 4.44 -6.42 15.25
C VAL A 104 3.61 -5.88 14.09
N ALA A 105 2.28 -6.01 14.18
CA ALA A 105 1.34 -5.34 13.30
C ALA A 105 0.94 -4.00 13.95
N GLU A 106 1.04 -2.92 13.20
CA GLU A 106 0.70 -1.55 13.61
C GLU A 106 -0.47 -0.99 12.80
#